data_AF-A0AAW9QXP1-F1
#
_entry.id   AF-A0AAW9QXP1-F1
#
_cell.length_a   1.000
_cell.length_b   1.000
_cell.length_c   1.000
_cell.angle_alpha   90.00
_cell.angle_beta   90.00
_cell.angle_gamma   90.00
#
_symmetry.space_group_name_H-M   'P 1'
#
loop_
_entity.id
_entity.type
_entity.pdbx_description
1 polymer ?
#
loop_
_entity_poly.entity_id
_entity_poly.type
_entity_poly.pdbx_seq_one_letter_code
_entity_poly.pdbx_strand_id
1 'polypeptide(L)'
;MKNFHDNKPLRKFAGVILASSAIAGPVFTGRVTAADPAIVREAQQLCIDNARTKGFELKEVVSSGDADVAGKDAKIILTLLKDGRDFKQTCYYDKNAKSVSFGEEIAATLTPPAVTVPPAKTYSPALWWMLLPIVGLPALLWWAENRRIGPARTVTIGARNASIAHSEALIRGEDGNPVQVYKEPSYSSRVLGTVDDGQLVRLTGRENDDWFELVGGGWLPKQYARTFVTG
;
A
#
# COMPACT_ATOMS: atom_id res chain seq x y z
N MET A 1 -20.51 -57.26 -25.82
CA MET A 1 -21.73 -57.42 -26.64
C MET A 1 -22.55 -56.14 -26.50
N LYS A 2 -22.85 -55.47 -27.64
CA LYS A 2 -24.09 -54.73 -28.01
C LYS A 2 -24.67 -53.73 -26.99
N ASN A 3 -24.93 -52.44 -27.26
CA ASN A 3 -25.41 -51.74 -28.47
C ASN A 3 -24.96 -50.25 -28.39
N PHE A 4 -24.50 -49.56 -29.42
CA PHE A 4 -25.08 -49.15 -30.71
C PHE A 4 -26.18 -48.07 -30.61
N HIS A 5 -25.75 -46.85 -30.98
CA HIS A 5 -26.47 -45.71 -31.58
C HIS A 5 -27.54 -44.96 -30.79
N ASP A 6 -27.32 -43.64 -30.68
CA ASP A 6 -28.38 -42.70 -31.02
C ASP A 6 -27.79 -41.44 -31.71
N ASN A 7 -28.03 -41.37 -33.03
CA ASN A 7 -27.71 -40.23 -33.90
C ASN A 7 -28.91 -39.27 -33.86
N LYS A 8 -28.72 -38.03 -33.40
CA LYS A 8 -29.73 -36.98 -33.61
C LYS A 8 -29.40 -36.14 -34.86
N PRO A 9 -30.42 -35.83 -35.69
CA PRO A 9 -30.23 -35.23 -37.00
C PRO A 9 -29.93 -33.72 -36.94
N LEU A 10 -29.01 -33.33 -37.82
CA LEU A 10 -28.79 -31.98 -38.32
C LEU A 10 -30.11 -31.32 -38.74
N ARG A 11 -30.50 -30.24 -38.05
CA ARG A 11 -31.43 -29.24 -38.59
C ARG A 11 -30.63 -28.07 -39.14
N LYS A 12 -30.61 -27.98 -40.47
CA LYS A 12 -30.16 -26.83 -41.24
C LYS A 12 -31.08 -25.65 -40.94
N PHE A 13 -30.55 -24.59 -40.34
CA PHE A 13 -31.16 -23.27 -40.40
C PHE A 13 -30.39 -22.46 -41.43
N ALA A 14 -30.93 -22.44 -42.65
CA ALA A 14 -30.64 -21.40 -43.62
C ALA A 14 -31.49 -20.18 -43.22
N GLY A 15 -30.82 -19.11 -42.80
CA GLY A 15 -31.43 -17.84 -42.42
C GLY A 15 -30.40 -16.74 -42.60
N VAL A 16 -30.17 -16.37 -43.86
CA VAL A 16 -29.40 -15.18 -44.21
C VAL A 16 -30.27 -13.97 -43.82
N ILE A 17 -29.90 -13.30 -42.74
CA ILE A 17 -30.38 -11.95 -42.43
C ILE A 17 -29.18 -11.02 -42.60
N LEU A 18 -29.22 -10.25 -43.69
CA LEU A 18 -28.41 -9.05 -43.87
C LEU A 18 -28.99 -7.97 -42.95
N ALA A 19 -28.39 -7.83 -41.77
CA ALA A 19 -28.65 -6.71 -40.86
C ALA A 19 -27.44 -5.78 -40.86
N SER A 20 -27.71 -4.52 -41.19
CA SER A 20 -26.79 -3.40 -41.25
C SER A 20 -25.88 -3.33 -40.02
N SER A 21 -24.58 -3.30 -40.26
CA SER A 21 -23.53 -3.12 -39.26
C SER A 21 -23.51 -1.68 -38.73
N ALA A 22 -24.38 -1.40 -37.76
CA ALA A 22 -24.05 -0.40 -36.75
C ALA A 22 -23.01 -1.04 -35.83
N ILE A 23 -21.74 -0.63 -35.97
CA ILE A 23 -20.67 -1.00 -35.04
C ILE A 23 -20.93 -0.25 -33.73
N ALA A 24 -21.93 -0.71 -32.98
CA ALA A 24 -21.99 -0.48 -31.55
C ALA A 24 -20.87 -1.35 -30.97
N GLY A 25 -19.68 -0.78 -30.88
CA GLY A 25 -18.57 -1.41 -30.18
C GLY A 25 -19.06 -1.75 -28.77
N PRO A 26 -18.86 -2.98 -28.27
CA PRO A 26 -19.13 -3.27 -26.87
C PRO A 26 -18.30 -2.29 -26.05
N VAL A 27 -18.97 -1.33 -25.41
CA VAL A 27 -18.38 -0.59 -24.31
C VAL A 27 -18.19 -1.64 -23.23
N PHE A 28 -17.00 -2.22 -23.18
CA PHE A 28 -16.55 -2.99 -22.04
C PHE A 28 -16.50 -2.01 -20.87
N THR A 29 -17.63 -1.84 -20.21
CA THR A 29 -17.70 -1.45 -18.80
C THR A 29 -17.15 -2.63 -18.01
N GLY A 30 -15.85 -2.90 -18.17
CA GLY A 30 -15.12 -3.79 -17.31
C GLY A 30 -15.20 -3.20 -15.92
N ARG A 31 -16.21 -3.61 -15.15
CA ARG A 31 -16.22 -3.42 -13.71
C ARG A 31 -14.89 -4.00 -13.24
N VAL A 32 -14.03 -3.15 -12.72
CA VAL A 32 -12.91 -3.57 -11.88
C VAL A 32 -13.58 -4.15 -10.65
N THR A 33 -13.96 -5.42 -10.71
CA THR A 33 -14.47 -6.14 -9.57
C THR A 33 -13.27 -6.37 -8.67
N ALA A 34 -13.24 -5.68 -7.53
CA ALA A 34 -12.26 -5.96 -6.49
C ALA A 34 -12.16 -7.48 -6.28
N ALA A 35 -10.95 -8.01 -6.25
CA ALA A 35 -10.69 -9.42 -6.03
C ALA A 35 -11.51 -9.93 -4.84
N ASP A 36 -12.16 -11.09 -5.01
CA ASP A 36 -12.91 -11.73 -3.93
C ASP A 36 -12.00 -11.86 -2.69
N PRO A 37 -12.42 -11.36 -1.51
CA PRO A 37 -11.60 -11.38 -0.30
C PRO A 37 -11.18 -12.81 0.10
N ALA A 38 -11.93 -13.85 -0.28
CA ALA A 38 -11.53 -15.23 -0.07
C ALA A 38 -10.29 -15.60 -0.91
N ILE A 39 -10.24 -15.18 -2.17
CA ILE A 39 -9.10 -15.40 -3.07
C ILE A 39 -7.87 -14.67 -2.54
N VAL A 40 -8.02 -13.43 -2.08
CA VAL A 40 -6.90 -12.63 -1.56
C VAL A 40 -6.26 -13.30 -0.33
N ARG A 41 -7.07 -13.87 0.58
CA ARG A 41 -6.56 -14.60 1.76
C ARG A 41 -5.82 -15.88 1.39
N GLU A 42 -6.36 -16.66 0.46
CA GLU A 42 -5.71 -17.87 -0.05
C GLU A 42 -4.37 -17.54 -0.73
N ALA A 43 -4.38 -16.55 -1.61
CA ALA A 43 -3.19 -16.06 -2.31
C ALA A 43 -2.12 -15.58 -1.33
N GLN A 44 -2.50 -14.82 -0.30
CA GLN A 44 -1.59 -14.34 0.74
C GLN A 44 -0.92 -15.50 1.48
N GLN A 45 -1.66 -16.53 1.88
CA GLN A 45 -1.07 -17.70 2.55
C GLN A 45 -0.07 -18.44 1.65
N LEU A 46 -0.44 -18.70 0.40
CA LEU A 46 0.44 -19.39 -0.56
C LEU A 46 1.71 -18.59 -0.87
N CYS A 47 1.61 -17.27 -0.95
CA CYS A 47 2.77 -16.40 -1.13
C CYS A 47 3.71 -16.44 0.08
N ILE A 48 3.17 -16.41 1.31
CA ILE A 48 3.96 -16.50 2.54
C ILE A 48 4.63 -17.87 2.65
N ASP A 49 3.91 -18.95 2.37
CA ASP A 49 4.46 -20.30 2.44
C ASP A 49 5.57 -20.52 1.40
N ASN A 50 5.40 -20.01 0.18
CA ASN A 50 6.44 -20.09 -0.85
C ASN A 50 7.66 -19.21 -0.51
N ALA A 51 7.46 -18.05 0.13
CA ALA A 51 8.57 -17.23 0.63
C ALA A 51 9.36 -17.98 1.72
N ARG A 52 8.66 -18.65 2.65
CA ARG A 52 9.28 -19.46 3.71
C ARG A 52 10.07 -20.63 3.16
N THR A 53 9.57 -21.35 2.15
CA THR A 53 10.31 -22.45 1.52
C THR A 53 11.60 -21.99 0.83
N LYS A 54 11.68 -20.70 0.47
CA LYS A 54 12.89 -20.04 -0.06
C LYS A 54 13.80 -19.43 1.01
N GLY A 55 13.49 -19.64 2.29
CA GLY A 55 14.27 -19.14 3.43
C GLY A 55 14.06 -17.66 3.73
N PHE A 56 12.91 -17.10 3.36
CA PHE A 56 12.52 -15.75 3.78
C PHE A 56 11.60 -15.81 5.00
N GLU A 57 11.77 -14.85 5.91
CA GLU A 57 10.84 -14.58 7.01
C GLU A 57 9.90 -13.44 6.64
N LEU A 58 8.61 -13.57 6.96
CA LEU A 58 7.64 -12.50 6.71
C LEU A 58 7.79 -11.41 7.76
N LYS A 59 8.06 -10.18 7.31
CA LYS A 59 8.04 -8.99 8.17
C LYS A 59 6.66 -8.32 8.14
N GLU A 60 6.15 -8.08 6.94
CA GLU A 60 4.89 -7.36 6.75
C GLU A 60 4.25 -7.67 5.38
N VAL A 61 2.92 -7.61 5.32
CA VAL A 61 2.16 -7.58 4.06
C VAL A 61 1.82 -6.12 3.76
N VAL A 62 2.45 -5.56 2.73
CA VAL A 62 2.35 -4.12 2.41
C VAL A 62 1.05 -3.80 1.68
N SER A 63 0.65 -4.67 0.76
CA SER A 63 -0.55 -4.48 -0.07
C SER A 63 -1.02 -5.83 -0.61
N SER A 64 -2.32 -5.98 -0.75
CA SER A 64 -2.96 -7.09 -1.44
C SER A 64 -4.14 -6.56 -2.26
N GLY A 65 -4.37 -7.13 -3.43
CA GLY A 65 -5.45 -6.70 -4.31
C GLY A 65 -5.43 -7.42 -5.66
N ASP A 66 -6.12 -6.84 -6.64
CA ASP A 66 -6.19 -7.37 -8.01
C ASP A 66 -4.80 -7.40 -8.68
N ALA A 67 -4.58 -8.42 -9.50
CA ALA A 67 -3.37 -8.46 -10.30
C ALA A 67 -3.42 -7.49 -11.47
N ASP A 68 -2.29 -6.81 -11.72
CA ASP A 68 -2.07 -5.96 -12.89
C ASP A 68 -1.52 -6.73 -14.10
N VAL A 69 -1.49 -8.07 -14.02
CA VAL A 69 -0.93 -8.96 -15.03
C VAL A 69 -2.00 -9.91 -15.54
N ALA A 70 -2.10 -10.07 -16.86
CA ALA A 70 -3.06 -10.96 -17.49
C ALA A 70 -2.87 -12.42 -17.03
N GLY A 71 -3.98 -13.09 -16.71
CA GLY A 71 -3.97 -14.48 -16.21
C GLY A 71 -3.58 -14.62 -14.74
N LYS A 72 -3.53 -13.52 -13.98
CA LYS A 72 -3.36 -13.52 -12.53
C LYS A 72 -4.61 -12.94 -11.88
N ASP A 73 -4.99 -13.49 -10.74
CA ASP A 73 -6.21 -13.12 -10.01
C ASP A 73 -5.90 -12.18 -8.84
N ALA A 74 -4.72 -12.28 -8.25
CA ALA A 74 -4.32 -11.41 -7.14
C ALA A 74 -2.83 -11.05 -7.17
N LYS A 75 -2.51 -9.87 -6.64
CA LYS A 75 -1.16 -9.35 -6.42
C LYS A 75 -0.98 -9.03 -4.95
N ILE A 76 0.12 -9.51 -4.39
CA ILE A 76 0.46 -9.38 -2.97
C ILE A 76 1.89 -8.85 -2.89
N ILE A 77 2.07 -7.73 -2.21
CA ILE A 77 3.38 -7.12 -1.98
C ILE A 77 3.78 -7.41 -0.55
N LEU A 78 4.90 -8.12 -0.40
CA LEU A 78 5.43 -8.57 0.90
C LEU A 78 6.74 -7.85 1.18
N THR A 79 6.94 -7.48 2.44
CA THR A 79 8.26 -7.17 2.99
C THR A 79 8.75 -8.42 3.72
N LEU A 80 9.86 -8.96 3.26
CA LEU A 80 10.48 -10.19 3.71
C LEU A 80 11.85 -9.89 4.32
N LEU A 81 12.34 -10.77 5.20
CA LEU A 81 13.67 -10.70 5.79
C LEU A 81 14.45 -11.96 5.40
N LYS A 82 15.69 -11.80 4.92
CA LYS A 82 16.60 -12.93 4.68
C LYS A 82 18.03 -12.49 4.96
N ASP A 83 18.74 -13.26 5.77
CA ASP A 83 20.11 -12.94 6.22
C ASP A 83 20.21 -11.53 6.82
N GLY A 84 19.20 -11.12 7.60
CA GLY A 84 19.13 -9.80 8.23
C GLY A 84 18.89 -8.61 7.28
N ARG A 85 18.56 -8.87 6.00
CA ARG A 85 18.24 -7.84 5.01
C ARG A 85 16.77 -7.87 4.63
N ASP A 86 16.17 -6.69 4.51
CA ASP A 86 14.79 -6.53 4.06
C ASP A 86 14.70 -6.64 2.53
N PHE A 87 13.72 -7.38 2.04
CA PHE A 87 13.41 -7.61 0.64
C PHE A 87 11.95 -7.28 0.38
N LYS A 88 11.66 -6.57 -0.71
CA LYS A 88 10.29 -6.25 -1.11
C LYS A 88 9.93 -7.06 -2.34
N GLN A 89 9.12 -8.09 -2.14
CA GLN A 89 8.78 -9.06 -3.17
C GLN A 89 7.31 -8.91 -3.57
N THR A 90 7.05 -8.92 -4.88
CA THR A 90 5.69 -8.97 -5.42
C THR A 90 5.36 -10.40 -5.81
N CYS A 91 4.28 -10.93 -5.26
CA CYS A 91 3.78 -12.27 -5.52
C CYS A 91 2.47 -12.17 -6.28
N TYR A 92 2.38 -12.91 -7.39
CA TYR A 92 1.19 -13.02 -8.22
C TYR A 92 0.56 -14.39 -8.04
N TYR A 93 -0.74 -14.43 -7.79
CA TYR A 93 -1.51 -15.66 -7.64
C TYR A 93 -2.40 -15.91 -8.86
N ASP A 94 -2.44 -17.17 -9.29
CA ASP A 94 -3.31 -17.68 -10.33
C ASP A 94 -4.25 -18.71 -9.72
N LYS A 95 -5.55 -18.38 -9.69
CA LYS A 95 -6.61 -19.21 -9.11
C LYS A 95 -6.80 -20.51 -9.90
N ASN A 96 -6.65 -20.46 -11.22
CA ASN A 96 -6.87 -21.62 -12.08
C ASN A 96 -5.75 -22.65 -11.89
N ALA A 97 -4.50 -22.17 -11.84
CA ALA A 97 -3.33 -23.01 -11.63
C ALA A 97 -3.06 -23.32 -10.14
N LYS A 98 -3.74 -22.63 -9.21
CA LYS A 98 -3.45 -22.64 -7.77
C LYS A 98 -1.96 -22.47 -7.47
N SER A 99 -1.33 -21.56 -8.21
CA SER A 99 0.11 -21.37 -8.17
C SER A 99 0.45 -19.91 -7.93
N VAL A 100 1.61 -19.69 -7.30
CA VAL A 100 2.17 -18.36 -7.08
C VAL A 100 3.44 -18.19 -7.91
N SER A 101 3.57 -17.03 -8.54
CA SER A 101 4.77 -16.61 -9.26
C SER A 101 5.28 -15.32 -8.64
N PHE A 102 6.54 -15.30 -8.22
CA PHE A 102 7.16 -14.06 -7.78
C PHE A 102 7.57 -13.27 -9.01
N GLY A 103 7.21 -11.99 -9.03
CA GLY A 103 7.75 -11.06 -10.01
C GLY A 103 9.28 -11.05 -9.87
N GLU A 104 9.97 -10.81 -10.98
CA GLU A 104 11.41 -10.64 -11.00
C GLU A 104 11.77 -9.51 -10.02
N GLU A 105 12.41 -9.89 -8.92
CA GLU A 105 12.56 -9.03 -7.76
C GLU A 105 13.55 -7.90 -8.09
N ILE A 106 13.09 -6.66 -7.93
CA ILE A 106 13.95 -5.48 -7.95
C ILE A 106 14.87 -5.62 -6.74
N ALA A 107 16.18 -5.68 -7.01
CA ALA A 107 17.25 -5.88 -6.06
C ALA A 107 16.98 -5.22 -4.69
N ALA A 108 17.34 -5.94 -3.63
CA ALA A 108 17.39 -5.47 -2.24
C ALA A 108 17.52 -3.95 -2.22
N THR A 109 16.59 -3.25 -1.58
CA THR A 109 16.71 -1.80 -1.39
C THR A 109 18.07 -1.60 -0.74
N LEU A 110 19.05 -1.22 -1.56
CA LEU A 110 20.42 -1.11 -1.13
C LEU A 110 20.32 -0.13 0.02
N THR A 111 20.70 -0.61 1.20
CA THR A 111 21.16 0.26 2.26
C THR A 111 22.00 1.33 1.55
N PRO A 112 21.67 2.63 1.68
CA PRO A 112 22.50 3.66 1.08
C PRO A 112 23.95 3.31 1.45
N PRO A 113 24.87 3.29 0.47
CA PRO A 113 26.22 2.79 0.68
C PRO A 113 26.72 3.41 1.97
N ALA A 114 27.17 2.58 2.91
CA ALA A 114 27.71 3.03 4.18
C ALA A 114 28.55 4.25 3.87
N VAL A 115 28.04 5.44 4.25
CA VAL A 115 28.71 6.69 3.97
C VAL A 115 30.02 6.51 4.70
N THR A 116 31.08 6.24 3.95
CA THR A 116 32.42 6.18 4.47
C THR A 116 32.68 7.64 4.76
N VAL A 117 32.28 8.08 5.95
CA VAL A 117 32.51 9.44 6.41
C VAL A 117 34.02 9.58 6.30
N PRO A 118 34.53 10.40 5.35
CA PRO A 118 35.97 10.59 5.26
C PRO A 118 36.42 11.06 6.64
N PRO A 119 37.55 10.57 7.15
CA PRO A 119 38.02 10.93 8.49
C PRO A 119 37.97 12.46 8.59
N ALA A 120 37.18 12.95 9.54
CA ALA A 120 36.96 14.36 9.74
C ALA A 120 38.33 15.03 9.79
N LYS A 121 38.63 15.86 8.77
CA LYS A 121 39.83 16.70 8.80
C LYS A 121 39.77 17.45 10.12
N THR A 122 40.78 17.23 10.94
CA THR A 122 40.93 17.82 12.27
C THR A 122 41.05 19.33 12.09
N TYR A 123 39.92 20.02 12.02
CA TYR A 123 39.88 21.47 12.02
C TYR A 123 40.32 21.94 13.40
N SER A 124 41.37 22.76 13.42
CA SER A 124 41.98 23.26 14.65
C SER A 124 40.92 23.94 15.52
N PRO A 125 40.76 23.57 16.80
CA PRO A 125 39.72 24.07 17.70
C PRO A 125 39.84 25.58 18.03
N ALA A 126 40.88 26.27 17.54
CA ALA A 126 41.17 27.66 17.88
C ALA A 126 40.34 28.70 17.10
N LEU A 127 39.72 28.34 15.96
CA LEU A 127 39.09 29.32 15.06
C LEU A 127 37.57 29.45 15.18
N TRP A 128 36.91 28.57 15.94
CA TRP A 128 35.43 28.57 16.08
C TRP A 128 34.89 29.55 17.15
N TRP A 129 35.73 30.07 18.04
CA TRP A 129 35.31 31.02 19.08
C TRP A 129 34.97 32.42 18.56
N MET A 130 35.38 32.78 17.33
CA MET A 130 35.12 34.11 16.76
C MET A 130 33.72 34.26 16.13
N LEU A 131 32.99 33.17 15.86
CA LEU A 131 31.69 33.24 15.14
C LEU A 131 30.44 33.09 16.03
N LEU A 132 30.62 32.78 17.32
CA LEU A 132 29.48 32.63 18.25
C LEU A 132 28.67 33.91 18.55
N PRO A 133 29.21 35.15 18.59
CA PRO A 133 28.41 36.29 19.03
C PRO A 133 27.43 36.86 17.99
N ILE A 134 27.59 36.55 16.69
CA ILE A 134 26.77 37.20 15.63
C ILE A 134 25.49 36.42 15.30
N VAL A 135 25.50 35.09 15.42
CA VAL A 135 24.35 34.25 15.01
C VAL A 135 23.54 33.71 16.19
N GLY A 136 24.13 33.60 17.39
CA GLY A 136 23.50 32.96 18.54
C GLY A 136 22.47 33.80 19.30
N LEU A 137 22.65 35.12 19.36
CA LEU A 137 21.83 36.01 20.19
C LEU A 137 20.40 36.26 19.68
N PRO A 138 20.11 36.46 18.37
CA PRO A 138 18.72 36.69 17.94
C PRO A 138 17.84 35.43 17.99
N ALA A 139 18.42 34.23 17.87
CA ALA A 139 17.66 32.97 17.94
C ALA A 139 17.22 32.60 19.37
N LEU A 140 18.00 32.98 20.39
CA LEU A 140 17.65 32.73 21.79
C LEU A 140 16.52 33.62 22.30
N LEU A 141 16.39 34.85 21.79
CA LEU A 141 15.27 35.72 22.14
C LEU A 141 13.93 35.22 21.58
N TRP A 142 13.94 34.60 20.40
CA TRP A 142 12.71 34.03 19.82
C TRP A 142 12.19 32.79 20.57
N TRP A 143 13.07 32.08 21.29
CA TRP A 143 12.68 30.89 22.05
C TRP A 143 12.21 31.16 23.49
N ALA A 144 12.52 32.35 24.04
CA ALA A 144 12.11 32.71 25.40
C ALA A 144 10.64 33.15 25.51
N GLU A 145 10.05 33.69 24.43
CA GLU A 145 8.67 34.21 24.47
C GLU A 145 7.61 33.09 24.46
N ASN A 146 7.93 31.91 23.91
CA ASN A 146 6.93 30.85 23.69
C ASN A 146 6.79 29.84 24.85
N ARG A 147 7.35 30.12 26.03
CA ARG A 147 7.35 29.20 27.20
C ARG A 147 6.39 29.60 28.33
N ARG A 148 5.36 30.41 28.07
CA ARG A 148 4.24 30.58 29.02
C ARG A 148 3.19 29.48 28.85
N ILE A 149 3.55 28.22 29.16
CA ILE A 149 2.58 27.12 29.28
C ILE A 149 2.88 26.34 30.57
N GLY A 150 2.09 26.66 31.61
CA GLY A 150 1.60 25.78 32.68
C GLY A 150 2.58 24.98 33.58
N PRO A 151 2.24 24.75 34.86
CA PRO A 151 3.01 23.87 35.74
C PRO A 151 3.00 22.43 35.20
N ALA A 152 4.20 21.88 35.03
CA ALA A 152 4.44 20.52 34.58
C ALA A 152 3.78 19.51 35.52
N ARG A 153 2.80 18.77 35.00
CA ARG A 153 2.44 17.45 35.55
C ARG A 153 3.56 16.48 35.13
N THR A 154 4.30 16.00 36.10
CA THR A 154 5.25 14.89 35.91
C THR A 154 4.45 13.64 35.53
N VAL A 155 4.36 13.35 34.23
CA VAL A 155 3.83 12.08 33.73
C VAL A 155 4.97 11.08 33.72
N THR A 156 4.92 10.12 34.64
CA THR A 156 5.80 8.96 34.68
C THR A 156 5.51 8.08 33.45
N ILE A 157 6.29 8.23 32.37
CA ILE A 157 6.19 7.35 31.21
C ILE A 157 6.99 6.08 31.54
N GLY A 158 6.28 5.05 32.01
CA GLY A 158 6.81 3.70 32.00
C GLY A 158 7.07 3.27 30.56
N ALA A 159 8.28 2.78 30.29
CA ALA A 159 8.65 2.15 29.03
C ALA A 159 7.83 0.87 28.82
N ARG A 160 6.57 1.02 28.40
CA ARG A 160 5.83 -0.03 27.69
C ARG A 160 6.21 0.10 26.23
N ASN A 161 6.56 -1.02 25.61
CA ASN A 161 6.79 -1.15 24.17
C ASN A 161 5.82 -0.23 23.42
N ALA A 162 6.33 0.86 22.85
CA ALA A 162 5.56 1.73 21.99
C ALA A 162 5.30 0.95 20.69
N SER A 163 4.33 0.05 20.74
CA SER A 163 3.58 -0.34 19.55
C SER A 163 3.15 0.98 18.94
N ILE A 164 3.75 1.33 17.80
CA ILE A 164 3.37 2.50 17.01
C ILE A 164 1.86 2.36 16.82
N ALA A 165 1.10 3.18 17.56
CA ALA A 165 -0.35 3.11 17.52
C ALA A 165 -0.74 3.64 16.14
N HIS A 166 -1.06 2.72 15.25
CA HIS A 166 -1.57 3.08 13.94
C HIS A 166 -3.03 3.48 14.13
N SER A 167 -3.38 4.70 13.76
CA SER A 167 -4.77 5.13 13.78
C SER A 167 -5.54 4.38 12.69
N GLU A 168 -6.74 3.93 13.01
CA GLU A 168 -7.62 3.27 12.04
C GLU A 168 -8.73 4.24 11.61
N ALA A 169 -9.16 4.12 10.35
CA ALA A 169 -10.29 4.87 9.83
C ALA A 169 -11.28 3.96 9.12
N LEU A 170 -12.57 4.19 9.36
CA LEU A 170 -13.66 3.59 8.58
C LEU A 170 -13.99 4.52 7.43
N ILE A 171 -13.99 3.98 6.22
CA ILE A 171 -14.33 4.73 5.02
C ILE A 171 -15.85 4.89 4.90
N ARG A 172 -16.27 6.11 4.56
CA ARG A 172 -17.66 6.51 4.31
C ARG A 172 -17.73 7.16 2.93
N GLY A 173 -18.04 6.35 1.94
CA GLY A 173 -18.30 6.81 0.59
C GLY A 173 -19.64 7.54 0.49
N GLU A 174 -19.73 8.49 -0.43
CA GLU A 174 -21.00 9.15 -0.76
C GLU A 174 -21.90 8.13 -1.50
N ASP A 175 -23.11 7.93 -1.00
CA ASP A 175 -24.10 6.97 -1.53
C ASP A 175 -23.58 5.52 -1.67
N GLY A 176 -22.61 5.13 -0.84
CA GLY A 176 -22.01 3.79 -0.87
C GLY A 176 -21.01 3.58 -2.01
N ASN A 177 -20.60 4.65 -2.71
CA ASN A 177 -19.59 4.56 -3.76
C ASN A 177 -18.18 4.37 -3.17
N PRO A 178 -17.29 3.63 -3.86
CA PRO A 178 -15.91 3.47 -3.42
C PRO A 178 -15.15 4.80 -3.50
N VAL A 179 -14.23 5.00 -2.56
CA VAL A 179 -13.43 6.21 -2.41
C VAL A 179 -12.07 6.03 -3.08
N GLN A 180 -11.66 7.01 -3.87
CA GLN A 180 -10.39 6.97 -4.59
C GLN A 180 -9.20 7.23 -3.66
N VAL A 181 -8.11 6.48 -3.87
CA VAL A 181 -6.82 6.67 -3.22
C VAL A 181 -5.86 7.32 -4.20
N TYR A 182 -5.23 8.40 -3.76
CA TYR A 182 -4.43 9.28 -4.60
C TYR A 182 -2.95 9.13 -4.31
N LYS A 183 -2.08 9.35 -5.30
CA LYS A 183 -0.63 9.28 -5.11
C LYS A 183 -0.10 10.40 -4.23
N GLU A 184 -0.69 11.59 -4.35
CA GLU A 184 -0.35 12.80 -3.63
C GLU A 184 -1.63 13.37 -2.98
N PRO A 185 -1.55 14.25 -1.97
CA PRO A 185 -2.72 14.83 -1.30
C PRO A 185 -3.37 15.92 -2.17
N SER A 186 -3.85 15.52 -3.35
CA SER A 186 -4.53 16.37 -4.32
C SER A 186 -5.45 15.54 -5.23
N TYR A 187 -6.64 16.07 -5.51
CA TYR A 187 -7.60 15.51 -6.47
C TYR A 187 -7.10 15.51 -7.91
N SER A 188 -6.09 16.33 -8.22
CA SER A 188 -5.46 16.35 -9.56
C SER A 188 -4.37 15.29 -9.71
N SER A 189 -4.02 14.57 -8.64
CA SER A 189 -2.96 13.57 -8.69
C SER A 189 -3.46 12.23 -9.23
N ARG A 190 -2.52 11.36 -9.61
CA ARG A 190 -2.85 10.04 -10.14
C ARG A 190 -3.57 9.20 -9.08
N VAL A 191 -4.71 8.62 -9.46
CA VAL A 191 -5.41 7.60 -8.67
C VAL A 191 -4.61 6.30 -8.67
N LEU A 192 -4.28 5.81 -7.48
CA LEU A 192 -3.57 4.54 -7.24
C LEU A 192 -4.53 3.36 -7.11
N GLY A 193 -5.75 3.60 -6.64
CA GLY A 193 -6.76 2.58 -6.44
C GLY A 193 -8.02 3.14 -5.80
N THR A 194 -8.87 2.25 -5.29
CA THR A 194 -10.11 2.59 -4.59
C THR A 194 -10.25 1.77 -3.32
N VAL A 195 -10.97 2.30 -2.34
CA VAL A 195 -11.33 1.65 -1.09
C VAL A 195 -12.84 1.66 -0.96
N ASP A 196 -13.43 0.51 -0.62
CA ASP A 196 -14.88 0.36 -0.58
C ASP A 196 -15.51 1.06 0.63
N ASP A 197 -16.78 1.46 0.50
CA ASP A 197 -17.54 2.01 1.62
C ASP A 197 -17.63 1.00 2.77
N GLY A 198 -17.46 1.50 4.01
CA GLY A 198 -17.44 0.67 5.20
C GLY A 198 -16.17 -0.15 5.41
N GLN A 199 -15.17 -0.04 4.54
CA GLN A 199 -13.88 -0.68 4.75
C GLN A 199 -13.08 0.03 5.84
N LEU A 200 -12.45 -0.75 6.73
CA LEU A 200 -11.48 -0.27 7.72
C LEU A 200 -10.09 -0.22 7.10
N VAL A 201 -9.44 0.93 7.19
CA VAL A 201 -8.06 1.15 6.71
C VAL A 201 -7.16 1.61 7.83
N ARG A 202 -5.87 1.25 7.72
CA ARG A 202 -4.82 1.68 8.65
C ARG A 202 -4.15 2.94 8.12
N LEU A 203 -4.03 3.95 8.97
CA LEU A 203 -3.37 5.22 8.68
C LEU A 203 -1.96 5.24 9.27
N THR A 204 -1.06 5.99 8.64
CA THR A 204 0.29 6.22 9.19
C THR A 204 0.28 7.21 10.35
N GLY A 205 -0.80 7.97 10.51
CA GLY A 205 -0.89 9.13 11.39
C GLY A 205 -0.36 10.42 10.76
N ARG A 206 0.18 10.37 9.53
CA ARG A 206 0.50 11.58 8.78
C ARG A 206 -0.74 12.14 8.11
N GLU A 207 -0.85 13.46 8.19
CA GLU A 207 -1.94 14.23 7.63
C GLU A 207 -1.37 15.37 6.79
N ASN A 208 -2.10 15.79 5.76
CA ASN A 208 -1.80 16.98 4.99
C ASN A 208 -3.11 17.66 4.63
N ASP A 209 -3.40 18.81 5.25
CA ASP A 209 -4.68 19.53 5.12
C ASP A 209 -5.88 18.58 5.27
N ASP A 210 -6.64 18.37 4.20
CA ASP A 210 -7.83 17.52 4.15
C ASP A 210 -7.53 16.08 3.73
N TRP A 211 -6.32 15.59 3.95
CA TRP A 211 -5.89 14.24 3.54
C TRP A 211 -5.27 13.41 4.67
N PHE A 212 -5.57 12.12 4.66
CA PHE A 212 -4.92 11.09 5.46
C PHE A 212 -3.99 10.23 4.60
N GLU A 213 -2.81 9.89 5.11
CA GLU A 213 -1.90 8.93 4.46
C GLU A 213 -2.18 7.50 4.96
N LEU A 214 -2.29 6.56 4.02
CA LEU A 214 -2.48 5.13 4.30
C LEU A 214 -1.15 4.41 4.57
N VAL A 215 -1.15 3.39 5.42
CA VAL A 215 0.06 2.56 5.69
C VAL A 215 0.61 1.89 4.43
N GLY A 216 -0.27 1.48 3.50
CA GLY A 216 0.11 0.92 2.20
C GLY A 216 0.59 1.96 1.17
N GLY A 217 0.64 3.24 1.55
CA GLY A 217 0.91 4.37 0.67
C GLY A 217 -0.37 4.93 0.02
N GLY A 218 -0.25 6.16 -0.45
CA GLY A 218 -1.36 6.92 -1.01
C GLY A 218 -2.12 7.74 0.02
N TRP A 219 -2.98 8.60 -0.49
CA TRP A 219 -3.69 9.64 0.25
C TRP A 219 -5.19 9.51 0.03
N LEU A 220 -5.94 9.66 1.11
CA LEU A 220 -7.40 9.54 1.13
C LEU A 220 -8.01 10.83 1.70
N PRO A 221 -9.05 11.42 1.07
CA PRO A 221 -9.66 12.64 1.58
C PRO A 221 -10.35 12.43 2.94
N LYS A 222 -10.08 13.30 3.91
CA LYS A 222 -10.61 13.24 5.29
C LYS A 222 -12.13 13.22 5.35
N GLN A 223 -12.80 13.90 4.43
CA GLN A 223 -14.27 13.95 4.38
C GLN A 223 -14.93 12.57 4.23
N TYR A 224 -14.18 11.59 3.72
CA TYR A 224 -14.66 10.21 3.54
C TYR A 224 -14.11 9.25 4.60
N ALA A 225 -13.42 9.73 5.63
CA ALA A 225 -12.79 8.89 6.65
C ALA A 225 -13.22 9.29 8.06
N ARG A 226 -13.76 8.33 8.82
CA ARG A 226 -14.01 8.49 10.25
C ARG A 226 -12.91 7.77 11.03
N THR A 227 -12.03 8.54 11.67
CA THR A 227 -10.94 8.00 12.49
C THR A 227 -11.45 7.53 13.86
N PHE A 228 -10.91 6.43 14.36
CA PHE A 228 -11.12 5.97 15.73
C PHE A 228 -9.78 5.93 16.46
N VAL A 229 -9.78 6.40 17.70
CA VAL A 229 -8.65 6.20 18.60
C VAL A 229 -8.88 4.89 19.33
N THR A 230 -8.22 3.82 18.90
CA THR A 230 -8.14 2.57 19.65
C THR A 230 -7.07 2.73 20.73
N GLY A 231 -7.52 2.86 21.99
CA GLY A 231 -6.69 3.02 23.18
C GLY A 231 -6.36 1.72 23.88
#